data_AF-A0A9E6ZZH5-F1
#
_entry.id   AF-A0A9E6ZZH5-F1
#
_cell.length_a   1.000
_cell.length_b   1.000
_cell.length_c   1.000
_cell.angle_alpha   90.00
_cell.angle_beta   90.00
_cell.angle_gamma   90.00
#
_symmetry.space_group_name_H-M   'P 1'
#
loop_
_entity.id
_entity.type
_entity.pdbx_description
1 polymer ?
#
loop_
_entity_poly.entity_id
_entity_poly.type
_entity_poly.pdbx_seq_one_letter_code
_entity_poly.pdbx_strand_id
1 'polypeptide(L)'
;MLLALGWSNERIAGALRITLPTFRRHYFSELKYREVARDRLDMRRVELLWAEVEKGNVAAMKHLDRFLERNDMMLYGRSSGAPAKAAPKPPKLGKKEAAAAAAQRPDTGSTLGQLIAQRQGKVN
;
A
#
# COMPACT_ATOMS: atom_id res chain seq x y z
N MET A 1 -16.38 -9.56 19.78
CA MET A 1 -15.07 -9.41 20.45
C MET A 1 -14.02 -10.41 19.95
N LEU A 2 -14.23 -11.72 20.11
CA LEU A 2 -13.23 -12.74 19.74
C LEU A 2 -12.86 -12.73 18.25
N LEU A 3 -13.82 -12.39 17.38
CA LEU A 3 -13.60 -12.23 15.94
C LEU A 3 -12.64 -11.08 15.61
N ALA A 4 -12.72 -9.97 16.35
CA ALA A 4 -11.90 -8.77 16.18
C ALA A 4 -10.43 -8.97 16.57
N LEU A 5 -10.16 -9.97 17.42
CA LEU A 5 -8.82 -10.37 17.83
C LEU A 5 -8.14 -11.29 16.80
N GLY A 6 -8.81 -11.59 15.68
CA GLY A 6 -8.24 -12.42 14.61
C GLY A 6 -8.19 -13.92 14.92
N TRP A 7 -8.87 -14.39 15.96
CA TRP A 7 -8.82 -15.80 16.37
C TRP A 7 -9.46 -16.74 15.34
N SER A 8 -8.93 -17.97 15.24
CA SER A 8 -9.51 -19.00 14.38
C SER A 8 -10.91 -19.41 14.87
N ASN A 9 -11.77 -19.84 13.94
CA ASN A 9 -13.15 -20.22 14.29
C ASN A 9 -13.19 -21.41 15.26
N GLU A 10 -12.22 -22.33 15.18
CA GLU A 10 -12.08 -23.45 16.11
C GLU A 10 -11.75 -22.98 17.53
N ARG A 11 -10.81 -22.05 17.67
CA ARG A 11 -10.46 -21.47 18.97
C ARG A 11 -11.64 -20.73 19.58
N ILE A 12 -12.41 -20.02 18.77
CA ILE A 12 -13.63 -19.32 19.22
C ILE A 12 -14.71 -20.33 19.65
N ALA A 13 -14.94 -21.37 18.85
CA ALA A 13 -15.89 -22.42 19.20
C ALA A 13 -15.51 -23.11 20.53
N GLY A 14 -14.22 -23.43 20.71
CA GLY A 14 -13.69 -23.98 21.96
C GLY A 14 -13.87 -23.04 23.16
N ALA A 15 -13.61 -21.73 22.99
CA ALA A 15 -13.84 -20.74 24.04
C ALA A 15 -15.32 -20.62 24.43
N LEU A 16 -16.23 -20.80 23.47
CA LEU A 16 -17.67 -20.81 23.67
C LEU A 16 -18.23 -22.18 24.11
N ARG A 17 -17.36 -23.19 24.28
CA ARG A 17 -17.73 -24.58 24.61
C ARG A 17 -18.77 -25.19 23.66
N ILE A 18 -18.68 -24.85 22.37
CA ILE A 18 -19.55 -25.40 21.31
C ILE A 18 -18.71 -26.06 20.23
N THR A 19 -19.35 -26.90 19.43
CA THR A 19 -18.71 -27.52 18.27
C THR A 19 -18.61 -26.52 17.11
N LEU A 20 -17.64 -26.74 16.21
CA LEU A 20 -17.45 -25.91 15.03
C LEU A 20 -18.69 -25.87 14.09
N PRO A 21 -19.41 -26.99 13.84
CA PRO A 21 -20.64 -26.96 13.04
C PRO A 21 -21.73 -26.07 13.66
N THR A 22 -21.91 -26.13 14.98
CA THR A 22 -22.87 -25.28 15.70
C THR A 22 -22.47 -23.81 15.60
N PHE A 23 -21.18 -23.50 15.74
CA PHE A 23 -20.68 -22.14 15.58
C PHE A 23 -20.98 -21.57 14.19
N ARG A 24 -20.69 -22.32 13.13
CA ARG A 24 -20.96 -21.89 11.74
C ARG A 24 -22.45 -21.72 11.45
N ARG A 25 -23.31 -22.58 12.01
CA ARG A 25 -24.76 -22.53 11.77
C ARG A 25 -25.45 -21.36 12.47
N HIS A 26 -25.14 -21.11 13.74
CA HIS A 26 -25.87 -20.13 14.56
C HIS A 26 -25.21 -18.74 14.56
N TYR A 27 -23.90 -18.65 14.34
CA TYR A 27 -23.14 -17.39 14.38
C TYR A 27 -22.68 -16.93 12.99
N PHE A 28 -23.33 -17.41 11.93
CA PHE A 28 -23.00 -17.02 10.55
C PHE A 28 -23.16 -15.50 10.32
N SER A 29 -24.12 -14.87 10.99
CA SER A 29 -24.34 -13.41 10.93
C SER A 29 -23.15 -12.65 11.50
N GLU A 30 -22.66 -13.08 12.67
CA GLU A 30 -21.48 -12.49 13.31
C GLU A 30 -20.21 -12.68 12.47
N LEU A 31 -20.06 -13.84 11.83
CA LEU A 31 -18.93 -14.15 10.94
C LEU A 31 -18.82 -13.21 9.74
N LYS A 32 -19.94 -12.67 9.25
CA LYS A 32 -19.95 -11.72 8.13
C LYS A 32 -19.27 -10.40 8.47
N TYR A 33 -19.33 -9.99 9.73
CA TYR A 33 -18.77 -8.72 10.17
C TYR A 33 -17.29 -8.84 10.56
N ARG A 34 -16.57 -9.87 10.12
CA ARG A 34 -15.17 -10.11 10.51
C ARG A 34 -14.25 -8.94 10.19
N GLU A 35 -14.45 -8.31 9.05
CA GLU A 35 -13.66 -7.15 8.62
C GLU A 35 -13.94 -5.94 9.51
N VAL A 36 -15.21 -5.65 9.76
CA VAL A 36 -15.67 -4.50 10.56
C VAL A 36 -15.49 -4.74 12.08
N ALA A 37 -15.37 -5.99 12.52
CA ALA A 37 -15.23 -6.34 13.92
C ALA A 37 -13.98 -5.71 14.53
N ARG A 38 -12.91 -5.59 13.74
CA ARG A 38 -11.67 -4.94 14.17
C ARG A 38 -11.87 -3.45 14.39
N ASP A 39 -12.49 -2.77 13.43
CA ASP A 39 -12.75 -1.33 13.53
C ASP A 39 -13.66 -1.02 14.73
N ARG A 40 -14.68 -1.85 14.98
CA ARG A 40 -15.56 -1.72 16.15
C ARG A 40 -14.80 -1.87 17.48
N LEU A 41 -13.84 -2.78 17.54
CA LEU A 41 -12.99 -2.96 18.73
C LEU A 41 -12.14 -1.71 18.96
N ASP A 42 -11.48 -1.22 17.91
CA ASP A 42 -10.61 -0.05 18.02
C ASP A 42 -11.43 1.20 18.37
N MET A 43 -12.64 1.37 17.81
CA MET A 43 -13.58 2.43 18.22
C MET A 43 -13.91 2.36 19.70
N ARG A 44 -14.31 1.19 20.20
CA ARG A 44 -14.67 1.01 21.61
C ARG A 44 -13.48 1.29 22.53
N ARG A 45 -12.27 0.92 22.11
CA ARG A 45 -11.04 1.22 22.84
C ARG A 45 -10.80 2.73 22.93
N VAL A 46 -10.99 3.47 21.84
CA VAL A 46 -10.82 4.92 21.80
C VAL A 46 -11.85 5.64 22.67
N GLU A 47 -13.12 5.21 22.66
CA GLU A 47 -14.14 5.76 23.56
C GLU A 47 -13.74 5.66 25.04
N LEU A 48 -13.24 4.50 25.46
CA LEU A 48 -12.81 4.29 26.84
C LEU A 48 -11.58 5.15 27.19
N LEU A 49 -10.63 5.28 26.26
CA LEU A 49 -9.48 6.17 26.40
C LEU A 49 -9.90 7.62 26.53
N TRP A 50 -10.84 8.07 25.69
CA TRP A 50 -11.36 9.43 25.71
C TRP A 50 -12.02 9.77 27.05
N ALA A 51 -12.85 8.85 27.57
CA ALA A 51 -13.49 9.03 28.87
C ALA A 51 -12.47 9.15 30.03
N GLU A 52 -11.31 8.49 29.94
CA GLU A 52 -10.23 8.64 30.93
C GLU A 52 -9.41 9.93 30.72
N VAL A 53 -9.27 10.39 29.48
CA VAL A 53 -8.65 11.67 29.15
C VAL A 53 -9.46 12.83 29.72
N GLU A 54 -10.79 12.81 29.59
CA GLU A 54 -11.69 13.82 30.17
C GLU A 54 -11.56 13.92 31.70
N LYS A 55 -11.19 12.82 32.37
CA LYS A 55 -10.93 12.78 33.81
C LYS A 55 -9.54 13.31 34.21
N GLY A 56 -8.72 13.75 33.24
CA GLY A 56 -7.37 14.24 33.50
C GLY A 56 -6.30 13.16 33.65
N ASN A 57 -6.58 11.91 33.22
CA ASN A 57 -5.59 10.84 33.29
C ASN A 57 -4.48 11.03 32.24
N VAL A 58 -3.32 11.53 32.69
CA VAL A 58 -2.16 11.80 31.83
C VAL A 58 -1.64 10.55 31.10
N ALA A 59 -1.78 9.36 31.70
CA ALA A 59 -1.40 8.12 31.02
C ALA A 59 -2.33 7.83 29.85
N ALA A 60 -3.64 8.06 30.01
CA ALA A 60 -4.62 7.91 28.93
C ALA A 60 -4.36 8.91 27.79
N MET A 61 -4.00 10.16 28.11
CA MET A 61 -3.62 11.18 27.10
C MET A 61 -2.46 10.70 26.24
N LYS A 62 -1.36 10.26 26.86
CA LYS A 62 -0.20 9.70 26.13
C LYS A 62 -0.54 8.47 25.29
N HIS A 63 -1.53 7.69 25.69
CA HIS A 63 -1.99 6.53 24.92
C HIS A 63 -2.86 6.96 23.73
N LEU A 64 -3.68 7.98 23.90
CA LEU A 64 -4.49 8.56 22.83
C LEU A 64 -3.60 9.24 21.79
N ASP A 65 -2.60 10.03 22.19
CA ASP A 65 -1.66 10.71 21.29
C ASP A 65 -0.95 9.69 20.37
N ARG A 66 -0.39 8.62 20.96
CA ARG A 66 0.26 7.54 20.20
C ARG A 66 -0.71 6.82 19.25
N PHE A 67 -1.99 6.73 19.62
CA PHE A 67 -3.00 6.13 18.77
C PHE A 67 -3.33 7.03 17.57
N LEU A 68 -3.39 8.34 17.78
CA LEU A 68 -3.59 9.34 16.73
C LEU A 68 -2.40 9.37 15.78
N GLU A 69 -1.17 9.48 16.30
CA GLU A 69 0.07 9.46 15.50
C GLU A 69 0.16 8.22 14.59
N ARG A 70 -0.22 7.04 15.11
CA ARG A 70 -0.21 5.80 14.33
C ARG A 70 -1.28 5.78 13.24
N ASN A 71 -2.45 6.38 13.49
CA ASN A 71 -3.48 6.52 12.45
C ASN A 71 -3.06 7.52 11.38
N ASP A 72 -2.50 8.66 11.77
CA ASP A 72 -2.01 9.67 10.84
C ASP A 72 -0.92 9.10 9.95
N MET A 73 0.03 8.34 10.51
CA MET A 73 1.06 7.63 9.73
C MET A 73 0.46 6.66 8.71
N MET A 74 -0.60 5.94 9.06
CA MET A 74 -1.31 5.07 8.11
C MET A 74 -2.01 5.85 7.00
N LEU A 75 -2.58 7.02 7.31
CA LEU A 75 -3.17 7.90 6.31
C LEU A 75 -2.10 8.46 5.38
N TYR A 76 -0.98 8.96 5.92
CA TYR A 76 0.16 9.42 5.13
C TYR A 76 0.70 8.33 4.21
N GLY A 77 0.91 7.11 4.70
CA GLY A 77 1.39 5.99 3.87
C GLY A 77 0.41 5.56 2.76
N ARG A 78 -0.88 5.89 2.88
CA ARG A 78 -1.89 5.67 1.82
C ARG A 78 -2.03 6.88 0.88
N SER A 79 -1.86 8.10 1.37
CA SER A 79 -2.01 9.33 0.59
C SER A 79 -0.73 9.72 -0.16
N SER A 80 0.45 9.34 0.35
CA SER A 80 1.69 9.31 -0.40
C SER A 80 1.58 8.15 -1.39
N GLY A 81 0.90 8.42 -2.51
CA GLY A 81 0.64 7.46 -3.57
C GLY A 81 1.88 6.63 -3.89
N ALA A 82 1.64 5.36 -4.24
CA ALA A 82 2.66 4.47 -4.79
C ALA A 82 3.61 5.29 -5.69
N PRO A 83 4.94 5.15 -5.55
CA PRO A 83 5.86 5.89 -6.40
C PRO A 83 5.40 5.72 -7.82
N ALA A 84 5.08 6.83 -8.49
CA ALA A 84 4.53 6.84 -9.84
C ALA A 84 5.32 5.81 -10.63
N LYS A 85 4.64 4.75 -11.11
CA LYS A 85 5.27 3.61 -11.80
C LYS A 85 6.36 4.18 -12.68
N ALA A 86 7.62 3.90 -12.31
CA ALA A 86 8.76 4.40 -13.06
C ALA A 86 8.48 4.07 -14.54
N ALA A 87 8.50 5.11 -15.37
CA ALA A 87 8.20 4.99 -16.79
C ALA A 87 8.94 3.76 -17.36
N PRO A 88 8.29 2.93 -18.18
CA PRO A 88 8.86 1.67 -18.65
C PRO A 88 10.25 1.95 -19.22
N LYS A 89 11.28 1.32 -18.62
CA LYS A 89 12.66 1.46 -19.10
C LYS A 89 12.67 1.08 -20.59
N PRO A 90 13.24 1.91 -21.47
CA PRO A 90 13.29 1.60 -22.89
C PRO A 90 13.96 0.23 -23.08
N PRO A 91 13.48 -0.59 -24.03
CA PRO A 91 13.99 -1.94 -24.24
C PRO A 91 15.51 -1.86 -24.44
N LYS A 92 16.24 -2.74 -23.74
CA LYS A 92 17.70 -2.86 -23.89
C LYS A 92 18.00 -3.37 -25.29
N LEU A 93 18.13 -2.45 -26.24
CA LEU A 93 18.60 -2.72 -27.59
C LEU A 93 19.97 -3.39 -27.49
N GLY A 94 20.16 -4.52 -28.19
CA GLY A 94 21.43 -5.25 -28.14
C GLY A 94 22.57 -4.35 -28.63
N LYS A 95 23.80 -4.55 -28.14
CA LYS A 95 24.98 -3.73 -28.52
C LYS A 95 25.11 -3.54 -30.05
N LYS A 96 24.65 -4.51 -30.84
CA LYS A 96 24.65 -4.49 -32.31
C LYS A 96 23.60 -3.55 -32.90
N GLU A 97 22.39 -3.54 -32.36
CA GLU A 97 21.30 -2.67 -32.81
C GLU A 97 21.54 -1.22 -32.37
N ALA A 98 22.13 -1.03 -31.19
CA ALA A 98 22.54 0.29 -30.71
C ALA A 98 23.65 0.89 -31.59
N ALA A 99 24.59 0.07 -32.07
CA ALA A 99 25.62 0.49 -33.01
C ALA A 99 25.06 0.84 -34.39
N ALA A 100 24.08 0.08 -34.89
CA ALA A 100 23.40 0.38 -36.14
C ALA A 100 22.59 1.69 -36.08
N ALA A 101 21.86 1.90 -34.98
CA ALA A 101 21.12 3.14 -34.75
C ALA A 101 22.04 4.36 -34.55
N ALA A 102 23.20 4.18 -33.90
CA ALA A 102 24.21 5.23 -33.78
C ALA A 102 24.84 5.56 -35.13
N ALA A 103 25.11 4.57 -35.98
CA ALA A 103 25.66 4.78 -37.32
C ALA A 103 24.70 5.53 -38.25
N GLN A 104 23.39 5.43 -38.03
CA GLN A 104 22.38 6.18 -38.78
C GLN A 104 22.26 7.64 -38.33
N ARG A 105 22.82 8.02 -37.17
CA ARG A 105 22.81 9.40 -36.68
C ARG A 105 24.15 10.06 -37.02
N PRO A 106 24.21 10.97 -38.01
CA PRO A 106 25.44 11.68 -38.30
C PRO A 106 25.84 12.58 -37.12
N ASP A 107 27.09 12.49 -36.69
CA ASP A 107 27.67 13.34 -35.65
C ASP A 107 28.00 14.72 -36.24
N THR A 108 27.26 15.76 -35.81
CA THR A 108 27.39 17.12 -36.34
C THR A 108 28.61 17.89 -35.79
N GLY A 109 29.41 17.27 -34.91
CA GLY A 109 30.62 17.85 -34.34
C GLY A 109 31.84 17.87 -35.28
N SER A 110 31.82 17.14 -36.40
CA SER A 110 32.91 17.15 -37.39
C SER A 110 32.45 17.69 -38.75
N THR A 111 33.36 18.33 -39.49
CA THR A 111 33.12 18.83 -40.85
C THR A 111 32.57 17.76 -41.78
N LEU A 112 33.04 16.51 -41.61
CA LEU A 112 32.59 15.37 -42.40
C LEU A 112 31.15 14.96 -42.06
N GLY A 113 30.77 15.00 -40.79
CA GLY A 113 29.41 14.69 -40.34
C GLY A 113 28.37 15.74 -40.75
N GLN A 114 28.75 17.02 -40.82
CA GLN A 114 27.89 18.09 -41.35
C GLN A 114 27.58 17.88 -42.85
N LEU A 115 28.58 17.44 -43.64
CA LEU A 115 28.39 17.13 -45.06
C LEU A 115 27.50 15.89 -45.28
N ILE A 116 27.61 14.87 -44.41
CA ILE A 116 26.74 13.69 -44.45
C ILE A 116 25.29 14.07 -44.13
N ALA A 117 25.07 14.89 -43.10
CA ALA A 117 23.73 15.40 -42.76
C ALA A 117 23.13 16.23 -43.91
N GLN A 118 23.93 17.08 -44.55
CA GLN A 118 23.50 17.89 -45.70
C GLN A 118 23.17 17.05 -46.94
N ARG A 119 23.89 15.94 -47.17
CA ARG A 119 23.58 14.98 -48.24
C ARG A 119 22.29 14.22 -47.96
N GLN A 120 22.07 13.77 -46.72
CA GLN A 120 20.86 13.06 -46.31
C GLN A 120 19.60 13.94 -46.41
N GLY A 121 19.71 15.24 -46.11
CA GLY A 121 18.61 16.20 -46.26
C GLY A 121 18.23 16.56 -47.71
N LYS A 122 19.05 16.22 -48.71
CA LYS A 122 18.78 16.48 -50.15
C LYS A 122 18.14 15.29 -50.88
N VAL A 123 18.02 14.13 -50.25
CA VAL A 123 17.51 12.87 -50.86
C VAL A 123 16.06 12.57 -50.46
N ASN A 124 15.38 13.50 -49.79
CA ASN A 124 13.93 13.47 -49.58
C ASN A 124 13.23 14.50 -50.47
#